data_AF-A0A9E5LMC7-F1
#
_entry.id   AF-A0A9E5LMC7-F1
#
_cell.length_a   1.000
_cell.length_b   1.000
_cell.length_c   1.000
_cell.angle_alpha   90.00
_cell.angle_beta   90.00
_cell.angle_gamma   90.00
#
_symmetry.space_group_name_H-M   'P 1'
#
loop_
_entity.id
_entity.type
_entity.pdbx_description
1 polymer ?
#
loop_
_entity_poly.entity_id
_entity_poly.type
_entity_poly.pdbx_seq_one_letter_code
_entity_poly.pdbx_strand_id
1 'polypeptide(L)'
;LATPAPVKSKFNEPSSGARGGPLKPFTFKVDANKSIDKNFSETVQSSKDLNQILTKFKNDWSQQYDWLNQLPIGIPVASQFGSMSSNYGMRVDPFTKNLAFHSGIDFQASPGTGIVASGYGTISKVGTDAVYGRYVEISHSDGFVSKYAHAQKVFVKQGEQVSKGQLIAEVGSTGRSTGPHLHYEITRNGSNLNPAQVLLMPRQNSLATSPKSGTAVASQ
;
A
#
# COMPACT_ATOMS: atom_id res chain seq x y z
N LEU A 1 1.36 -11.19 0.80
CA LEU A 1 1.64 -9.78 0.44
C LEU A 1 2.51 -9.19 1.54
N ALA A 2 3.72 -8.74 1.23
CA ALA A 2 4.60 -8.16 2.24
C ALA A 2 4.14 -6.72 2.55
N THR A 3 3.73 -6.46 3.78
CA THR A 3 3.42 -5.12 4.26
C THR A 3 4.68 -4.25 4.12
N PRO A 4 4.61 -3.08 3.48
CA PRO A 4 5.77 -2.23 3.28
C PRO A 4 6.42 -1.86 4.62
N ALA A 5 7.75 -1.77 4.67
CA ALA A 5 8.52 -1.57 5.90
C ALA A 5 8.02 -0.39 6.79
N PRO A 6 7.65 0.79 6.25
CA PRO A 6 7.13 1.89 7.09
C PRO A 6 5.71 1.65 7.65
N VAL A 7 5.01 0.62 7.18
CA VAL A 7 3.65 0.27 7.61
C VAL A 7 3.65 -0.78 8.73
N LYS A 8 4.76 -1.51 8.96
CA LYS A 8 4.78 -2.66 9.87
C LYS A 8 4.44 -2.35 11.34
N SER A 9 4.57 -1.10 11.82
CA SER A 9 4.62 -0.81 13.25
C SER A 9 3.31 -1.06 14.01
N LYS A 10 2.13 -0.84 13.43
CA LYS A 10 0.86 -0.83 14.20
C LYS A 10 0.43 -2.20 14.74
N PHE A 11 0.83 -3.29 14.09
CA PHE A 11 0.51 -4.66 14.51
C PHE A 11 1.73 -5.45 14.98
N ASN A 12 2.93 -4.86 14.89
CA ASN A 12 4.16 -5.41 15.46
C ASN A 12 4.54 -4.76 16.79
N GLU A 13 3.80 -3.76 17.29
CA GLU A 13 3.89 -3.40 18.70
C GLU A 13 3.61 -4.67 19.50
N PRO A 14 4.61 -5.22 20.23
CA PRO A 14 4.33 -6.29 21.15
C PRO A 14 3.27 -5.72 22.09
N SER A 15 2.11 -6.37 22.22
CA SER A 15 1.37 -6.26 23.48
C SER A 15 2.42 -6.38 24.57
N SER A 16 2.53 -5.39 25.47
CA SER A 16 3.63 -5.20 26.43
C SER A 16 3.81 -6.33 27.47
N GLY A 17 3.34 -7.54 27.18
CA GLY A 17 3.49 -8.75 27.97
C GLY A 17 4.47 -9.73 27.31
N ALA A 18 5.15 -10.49 28.17
CA ALA A 18 6.02 -11.60 27.78
C ALA A 18 5.32 -12.53 26.78
N ARG A 19 6.01 -12.87 25.68
CA ARG A 19 5.55 -13.88 24.71
C ARG A 19 6.60 -14.97 24.61
N GLY A 20 6.19 -16.20 24.87
CA GLY A 20 7.04 -17.38 24.90
C GLY A 20 6.45 -18.45 25.81
N GLY A 21 6.52 -19.70 25.38
CA GLY A 21 6.00 -20.88 26.07
C GLY A 21 6.13 -22.10 25.14
N PRO A 22 6.12 -23.33 25.67
CA PRO A 22 6.17 -24.51 24.83
C PRO A 22 4.99 -24.51 23.85
N LEU A 23 5.27 -24.66 22.56
CA LEU A 23 4.24 -24.86 21.54
C LEU A 23 3.50 -26.16 21.85
N LYS A 24 2.29 -26.03 22.40
CA LYS A 24 1.36 -27.15 22.54
C LYS A 24 0.35 -27.05 21.42
N PRO A 25 0.52 -27.79 20.31
CA PRO A 25 -0.48 -27.80 19.26
C PRO A 25 -1.82 -28.23 19.85
N PHE A 26 -2.88 -27.52 19.48
CA PHE A 26 -4.23 -27.88 19.88
C PHE A 26 -4.53 -29.27 19.34
N THR A 27 -4.74 -30.24 20.22
CA THR A 27 -5.01 -31.64 19.86
C THR A 27 -6.19 -32.13 20.68
N PHE A 28 -7.21 -32.67 20.01
CA PHE A 28 -8.24 -33.44 20.68
C PHE A 28 -7.64 -34.80 21.02
N LYS A 29 -7.26 -35.01 22.28
CA LYS A 29 -6.75 -36.29 22.77
C LYS A 29 -7.75 -36.90 23.72
N VAL A 30 -8.15 -38.12 23.41
CA VAL A 30 -8.89 -38.98 24.35
C VAL A 30 -7.85 -39.73 25.17
N ASP A 31 -7.91 -39.60 26.50
CA ASP A 31 -7.03 -40.31 27.41
C ASP A 31 -7.72 -41.60 27.86
N ALA A 32 -7.20 -42.76 27.44
CA ALA A 32 -7.77 -44.06 27.75
C ALA A 32 -7.77 -44.38 29.27
N ASN A 33 -6.97 -43.67 30.06
CA ASN A 33 -6.92 -43.81 31.52
C ASN A 33 -7.93 -42.90 32.25
N LYS A 34 -8.65 -42.04 31.53
CA LYS A 34 -9.72 -41.18 32.09
C LYS A 34 -11.10 -41.77 31.83
N SER A 35 -12.04 -41.49 32.72
CA SER A 35 -13.45 -41.80 32.47
C SER A 35 -13.96 -41.08 31.22
N ILE A 36 -14.97 -41.68 30.59
CA ILE A 36 -15.61 -41.13 29.39
C ILE A 36 -16.16 -39.73 29.67
N ASP A 37 -16.79 -39.51 30.82
CA ASP A 37 -17.34 -38.21 31.21
C ASP A 37 -16.26 -37.12 31.29
N LYS A 38 -15.08 -37.47 31.82
CA LYS A 38 -13.96 -36.53 31.93
C LYS A 38 -13.38 -36.19 30.56
N ASN A 39 -13.18 -37.20 29.70
CA ASN A 39 -12.75 -36.99 28.32
C ASN A 39 -13.76 -36.14 27.52
N PHE A 40 -15.06 -36.39 27.71
CA PHE A 40 -16.13 -35.63 27.07
C PHE A 40 -16.14 -34.18 27.53
N SER A 41 -16.11 -33.93 28.84
CA SER A 41 -16.08 -32.57 29.40
C SER A 41 -14.83 -31.80 28.94
N GLU A 42 -13.65 -32.43 28.93
CA GLU A 42 -12.42 -31.82 28.43
C GLU A 42 -12.51 -31.51 26.92
N THR A 43 -13.16 -32.37 26.14
CA THR A 43 -13.40 -32.14 24.70
C THR A 43 -14.36 -30.99 24.46
N VAL A 44 -15.45 -30.91 25.23
CA VAL A 44 -16.41 -29.79 25.17
C VAL A 44 -15.72 -28.47 25.55
N GLN A 45 -14.89 -28.46 26.59
CA GLN A 45 -14.13 -27.28 26.96
C GLN A 45 -13.15 -26.87 25.85
N SER A 46 -12.41 -27.84 25.29
CA SER A 46 -11.50 -27.60 24.16
C SER A 46 -12.24 -27.01 22.95
N SER A 47 -13.44 -27.50 22.64
CA SER A 47 -14.28 -26.95 21.56
C SER A 47 -14.70 -25.50 21.83
N LYS A 48 -15.07 -25.15 23.07
CA LYS A 48 -15.37 -23.76 23.47
C LYS A 48 -14.15 -22.86 23.31
N ASP A 49 -12.98 -23.30 23.76
CA ASP A 49 -11.73 -22.55 23.67
C ASP A 49 -11.36 -22.29 22.20
N LEU A 50 -11.51 -23.29 21.33
CA LEU A 50 -11.29 -23.14 19.89
C LEU A 50 -12.22 -22.10 19.27
N ASN A 51 -13.51 -22.11 19.63
CA ASN A 51 -14.45 -21.10 19.15
C ASN A 51 -14.08 -19.69 19.60
N GLN A 52 -13.57 -19.52 20.82
CA GLN A 52 -13.08 -18.24 21.30
C GLN A 52 -11.84 -17.78 20.52
N ILE A 53 -10.88 -18.69 20.27
CA ILE A 53 -9.69 -18.42 19.48
C ILE A 53 -10.07 -18.00 18.05
N LEU A 54 -10.97 -18.73 17.39
CA LEU A 54 -11.43 -18.40 16.04
C LEU A 54 -12.13 -17.04 16.00
N THR A 55 -12.95 -16.73 17.00
CA THR A 55 -13.62 -15.44 17.10
C THR A 55 -12.61 -14.31 17.25
N LYS A 56 -11.63 -14.48 18.13
CA LYS A 56 -10.56 -13.50 18.32
C LYS A 56 -9.75 -13.32 17.03
N PHE A 57 -9.32 -14.41 16.40
CA PHE A 57 -8.58 -14.37 15.15
C PHE A 57 -9.35 -13.64 14.04
N LYS A 58 -10.65 -13.92 13.89
CA LYS A 58 -11.50 -13.24 12.91
C LYS A 58 -11.57 -11.73 13.17
N ASN A 59 -11.71 -11.33 14.44
CA ASN A 59 -11.78 -9.92 14.82
C ASN A 59 -10.45 -9.21 14.59
N ASP A 60 -9.33 -9.83 15.00
CA ASP A 60 -7.98 -9.30 14.79
C ASP A 60 -7.69 -9.13 13.29
N TRP A 61 -8.07 -10.12 12.48
CA TRP A 61 -7.93 -10.04 11.02
C TRP A 61 -8.77 -8.93 10.39
N SER A 62 -10.03 -8.77 10.84
CA SER A 62 -10.90 -7.70 10.36
C SER A 62 -10.30 -6.32 10.66
N GLN A 63 -9.81 -6.11 11.89
CA GLN A 63 -9.18 -4.85 12.27
C GLN A 63 -7.90 -4.57 11.46
N GLN A 64 -7.09 -5.59 11.21
CA GLN A 64 -5.90 -5.47 10.35
C GLN A 64 -6.29 -5.08 8.93
N TYR A 65 -7.32 -5.72 8.37
CA TYR A 65 -7.80 -5.42 7.03
C TYR A 65 -8.34 -4.00 6.91
N ASP A 66 -9.15 -3.55 7.86
CA ASP A 66 -9.72 -2.21 7.90
C ASP A 66 -8.63 -1.13 8.02
N TRP A 67 -7.62 -1.38 8.84
CA TRP A 67 -6.47 -0.49 8.94
C TRP A 67 -5.67 -0.42 7.64
N LEU A 68 -5.38 -1.56 6.99
CA LEU A 68 -4.66 -1.58 5.71
C LEU A 68 -5.39 -0.79 4.63
N ASN A 69 -6.72 -0.81 4.63
CA ASN A 69 -7.52 -0.03 3.69
C ASN A 69 -7.42 1.48 3.91
N GLN A 70 -7.10 1.93 5.13
CA GLN A 70 -6.92 3.35 5.47
C GLN A 70 -5.55 3.90 5.10
N LEU A 71 -4.61 3.06 4.66
CA LEU A 71 -3.26 3.48 4.30
C LEU A 71 -3.12 3.76 2.80
N PRO A 72 -2.24 4.70 2.39
CA PRO A 72 -2.02 5.06 0.98
C PRO A 72 -1.13 4.03 0.25
N ILE A 73 -1.52 2.75 0.26
CA ILE A 73 -0.74 1.62 -0.28
C ILE A 73 -1.19 1.17 -1.68
N GLY A 74 -2.33 1.66 -2.17
CA GLY A 74 -2.85 1.37 -3.50
C GLY A 74 -2.21 2.22 -4.59
N ILE A 75 -2.13 1.70 -5.81
CA ILE A 75 -1.60 2.43 -6.96
C ILE A 75 -2.57 3.58 -7.31
N PRO A 76 -2.10 4.83 -7.45
CA PRO A 76 -2.96 6.00 -7.59
C PRO A 76 -3.47 6.26 -9.02
N VAL A 77 -3.37 5.28 -9.93
CA VAL A 77 -3.76 5.39 -11.35
C VAL A 77 -4.66 4.22 -11.72
N ALA A 78 -5.81 4.49 -12.36
CA ALA A 78 -6.87 3.50 -12.60
C ALA A 78 -6.57 2.47 -13.72
N SER A 79 -5.72 2.82 -14.70
CA SER A 79 -5.40 1.97 -15.86
C SER A 79 -3.96 1.45 -15.80
N GLN A 80 -3.58 0.59 -16.77
CA GLN A 80 -2.17 0.29 -17.01
C GLN A 80 -1.42 1.62 -17.23
N PHE A 81 -0.51 1.94 -16.32
CA PHE A 81 0.40 3.06 -16.44
C PHE A 81 1.61 2.60 -17.24
N GLY A 82 2.09 3.43 -18.17
CA GLY A 82 3.10 3.02 -19.14
C GLY A 82 4.44 2.68 -18.48
N SER A 83 4.81 3.42 -17.43
CA SER A 83 5.98 3.19 -16.56
C SER A 83 5.97 4.20 -15.41
N MET A 84 6.66 3.89 -14.31
CA MET A 84 7.07 4.89 -13.32
C MET A 84 8.17 5.75 -13.96
N SER A 85 7.86 7.01 -14.28
CA SER A 85 8.71 7.83 -15.15
C SER A 85 9.82 8.55 -14.41
N SER A 86 9.68 8.77 -13.10
CA SER A 86 10.76 9.34 -12.30
C SER A 86 10.76 8.92 -10.85
N ASN A 87 11.97 8.75 -10.32
CA ASN A 87 12.23 8.34 -8.96
C ASN A 87 12.25 9.53 -8.00
N TYR A 88 11.97 9.23 -6.74
CA TYR A 88 12.15 10.12 -5.60
C TYR A 88 13.63 10.43 -5.36
N GLY A 89 13.98 11.69 -5.04
CA GLY A 89 15.34 12.09 -4.67
C GLY A 89 15.96 13.20 -5.52
N MET A 90 17.27 13.41 -5.37
CA MET A 90 18.01 14.44 -6.11
C MET A 90 18.08 14.13 -7.60
N ARG A 91 17.68 15.08 -8.44
CA ARG A 91 17.77 14.99 -9.90
C ARG A 91 18.04 16.36 -10.52
N VAL A 92 18.44 16.38 -11.79
CA VAL A 92 18.52 17.62 -12.57
C VAL A 92 17.10 18.06 -12.91
N ASP A 93 16.72 19.28 -12.52
CA ASP A 93 15.43 19.86 -12.81
C ASP A 93 15.26 20.06 -14.33
N PRO A 94 14.16 19.58 -14.92
CA PRO A 94 14.02 19.58 -16.38
C PRO A 94 13.87 20.99 -16.97
N PHE A 95 13.51 22.01 -16.18
CA PHE A 95 13.32 23.37 -16.67
C PHE A 95 14.51 24.29 -16.39
N THR A 96 15.14 24.21 -15.20
CA THR A 96 16.25 25.07 -14.79
C THR A 96 17.61 24.44 -15.05
N LYS A 97 17.67 23.12 -15.31
CA LYS A 97 18.89 22.32 -15.49
C LYS A 97 19.81 22.32 -14.26
N ASN A 98 19.31 22.74 -13.10
CA ASN A 98 20.02 22.71 -11.82
C ASN A 98 19.67 21.46 -11.01
N LEU A 99 20.49 21.11 -10.02
CA LEU A 99 20.15 20.06 -9.05
C LEU A 99 18.93 20.48 -8.20
N ALA A 100 17.92 19.62 -8.15
CA ALA A 100 16.70 19.81 -7.37
C ALA A 100 16.25 18.49 -6.73
N PHE A 101 15.52 18.60 -5.62
CA PHE A 101 14.97 17.44 -4.92
C PHE A 101 13.55 17.14 -5.41
N HIS A 102 13.30 15.91 -5.85
CA HIS A 102 11.99 15.43 -6.25
C HIS A 102 11.30 14.72 -5.07
N SER A 103 10.29 15.38 -4.51
CA SER A 103 9.55 15.02 -3.28
C SER A 103 8.56 13.87 -3.42
N GLY A 104 8.42 13.31 -4.62
CA GLY A 104 7.43 12.29 -4.96
C GLY A 104 7.92 11.36 -6.07
N ILE A 105 6.97 10.71 -6.72
CA ILE A 105 7.18 9.86 -7.89
C ILE A 105 6.23 10.28 -9.00
N ASP A 106 6.69 10.13 -10.24
CA ASP A 106 5.89 10.49 -11.41
C ASP A 106 5.39 9.22 -12.10
N PHE A 107 4.08 9.17 -12.39
CA PHE A 107 3.45 8.14 -13.18
C PHE A 107 3.11 8.69 -14.56
N GLN A 108 3.75 8.14 -15.60
CA GLN A 108 3.42 8.51 -16.96
C GLN A 108 2.09 7.88 -17.37
N ALA A 109 1.16 8.72 -17.78
CA ALA A 109 -0.17 8.34 -18.20
C ALA A 109 -0.71 9.37 -19.21
N SER A 110 -1.56 8.91 -20.13
CA SER A 110 -2.22 9.80 -21.08
C SER A 110 -3.13 10.83 -20.37
N PRO A 111 -3.36 12.02 -20.95
CA PRO A 111 -4.39 12.93 -20.48
C PRO A 111 -5.73 12.24 -20.34
N GLY A 112 -6.49 12.56 -19.29
CA GLY A 112 -7.79 11.93 -19.01
C GLY A 112 -7.72 10.59 -18.30
N THR A 113 -6.54 10.00 -18.12
CA THR A 113 -6.42 8.79 -17.30
C THR A 113 -6.90 9.07 -15.88
N GLY A 114 -7.75 8.19 -15.34
CA GLY A 114 -8.29 8.34 -14.00
C GLY A 114 -7.22 8.25 -12.91
N ILE A 115 -7.21 9.25 -12.03
CA ILE A 115 -6.44 9.27 -10.78
C ILE A 115 -7.36 8.76 -9.68
N VAL A 116 -6.91 7.79 -8.90
CA VAL A 116 -7.69 7.15 -7.84
C VAL A 116 -7.03 7.30 -6.47
N ALA A 117 -7.85 7.32 -5.41
CA ALA A 117 -7.35 7.37 -4.05
C ALA A 117 -6.54 6.11 -3.70
N SER A 118 -5.30 6.29 -3.26
CA SER A 118 -4.40 5.18 -2.87
C SER A 118 -4.80 4.48 -1.58
N GLY A 119 -5.67 5.10 -0.78
CA GLY A 119 -6.21 4.57 0.47
C GLY A 119 -7.53 5.25 0.83
N TYR A 120 -8.27 4.68 1.76
CA TYR A 120 -9.41 5.35 2.39
C TYR A 120 -8.93 6.58 3.17
N GLY A 121 -9.67 7.67 3.08
CA GLY A 121 -9.32 8.90 3.79
C GLY A 121 -10.33 10.00 3.58
N THR A 122 -9.98 11.20 4.03
CA THR A 122 -10.76 12.43 3.84
C THR A 122 -9.96 13.41 2.99
N ILE A 123 -10.60 14.04 2.00
CA ILE A 123 -9.98 15.07 1.19
C ILE A 123 -9.64 16.27 2.09
N SER A 124 -8.36 16.43 2.42
CA SER A 124 -7.88 17.52 3.26
C SER A 124 -7.76 18.82 2.48
N LYS A 125 -7.46 18.73 1.18
CA LYS A 125 -7.31 19.91 0.32
C LYS A 125 -7.63 19.60 -1.14
N VAL A 126 -8.27 20.56 -1.79
CA VAL A 126 -8.33 20.64 -3.26
C VAL A 126 -7.80 22.02 -3.62
N GLY A 127 -6.75 22.07 -4.43
CA GLY A 127 -6.03 23.32 -4.68
C GLY A 127 -5.57 23.49 -6.12
N THR A 128 -5.09 24.69 -6.42
CA THR A 128 -4.44 25.01 -7.69
C THR A 128 -3.30 26.00 -7.45
N ASP A 129 -2.11 25.69 -7.95
CA ASP A 129 -0.97 26.61 -7.92
C ASP A 129 -0.06 26.43 -9.15
N ALA A 130 0.94 27.31 -9.27
CA ALA A 130 1.84 27.34 -10.43
C ALA A 130 2.78 26.11 -10.51
N VAL A 131 3.05 25.45 -9.39
CA VAL A 131 3.97 24.31 -9.31
C VAL A 131 3.21 23.02 -9.54
N TYR A 132 2.27 22.70 -8.66
CA TYR A 132 1.50 21.45 -8.69
C TYR A 132 0.34 21.47 -9.70
N GLY A 133 -0.01 22.63 -10.25
CA GLY A 133 -1.21 22.75 -11.07
C GLY A 133 -2.44 22.47 -10.23
N ARG A 134 -3.46 21.81 -10.79
CA ARG A 134 -4.59 21.31 -9.99
C ARG A 134 -4.17 20.08 -9.22
N TYR A 135 -4.49 20.04 -7.93
CA TYR A 135 -4.13 18.94 -7.06
C TYR A 135 -5.18 18.61 -6.01
N VAL A 136 -5.06 17.40 -5.47
CA VAL A 136 -5.86 16.86 -4.36
C VAL A 136 -4.90 16.36 -3.28
N GLU A 137 -5.23 16.60 -2.01
CA GLU A 137 -4.58 15.98 -0.86
C GLU A 137 -5.62 15.17 -0.08
N ILE A 138 -5.22 13.97 0.35
CA ILE A 138 -6.04 13.06 1.14
C ILE A 138 -5.32 12.78 2.45
N SER A 139 -5.98 13.10 3.56
CA SER A 139 -5.55 12.69 4.89
C SER A 139 -6.03 11.27 5.19
N HIS A 140 -5.08 10.44 5.60
CA HIS A 140 -5.24 9.03 5.92
C HIS A 140 -4.99 8.79 7.42
N SER A 141 -5.19 7.56 7.86
CA SER A 141 -4.87 7.16 9.23
C SER A 141 -3.36 7.20 9.50
N ASP A 142 -2.96 7.20 10.77
CA ASP A 142 -1.57 7.20 11.24
C ASP A 142 -0.72 8.39 10.75
N GLY A 143 -1.38 9.52 10.46
CA GLY A 143 -0.74 10.78 10.07
C GLY A 143 -0.22 10.80 8.63
N PHE A 144 -0.65 9.85 7.80
CA PHE A 144 -0.32 9.80 6.39
C PHE A 144 -1.13 10.82 5.60
N VAL A 145 -0.49 11.48 4.62
CA VAL A 145 -1.16 12.32 3.64
C VAL A 145 -0.64 11.94 2.25
N SER A 146 -1.55 11.73 1.29
CA SER A 146 -1.19 11.52 -0.11
C SER A 146 -1.59 12.72 -0.95
N LYS A 147 -0.70 13.16 -1.86
CA LYS A 147 -0.92 14.30 -2.76
C LYS A 147 -0.90 13.84 -4.22
N TYR A 148 -1.83 14.35 -5.00
CA TYR A 148 -2.03 14.02 -6.41
C TYR A 148 -2.05 15.32 -7.22
N ALA A 149 -1.05 15.53 -8.08
CA ALA A 149 -0.86 16.80 -8.78
C ALA A 149 -0.90 16.67 -10.31
N HIS A 150 -0.82 17.83 -10.98
CA HIS A 150 -0.88 18.02 -12.43
C HIS A 150 -2.20 17.59 -13.09
N ALA A 151 -3.30 17.57 -12.34
CA ALA A 151 -4.60 17.11 -12.84
C ALA A 151 -5.21 18.05 -13.88
N GLN A 152 -5.87 17.50 -14.90
CA GLN A 152 -6.70 18.31 -15.80
C GLN A 152 -8.11 18.57 -15.26
N LYS A 153 -8.58 17.71 -14.35
CA LYS A 153 -9.91 17.81 -13.75
C LYS A 153 -9.90 17.14 -12.38
N VAL A 154 -10.65 17.71 -11.44
CA VAL A 154 -10.86 17.17 -10.08
C VAL A 154 -12.35 16.94 -9.88
N PHE A 155 -12.72 15.80 -9.30
CA PHE A 155 -14.12 15.39 -9.11
C PHE A 155 -14.61 15.49 -7.67
N VAL A 156 -13.68 15.59 -6.72
CA VAL A 156 -13.95 15.60 -5.28
C VAL A 156 -13.82 16.99 -4.68
N LYS A 157 -14.36 17.17 -3.47
CA LYS A 157 -14.29 18.43 -2.71
C LYS A 157 -13.61 18.24 -1.36
N GLN A 158 -13.07 19.32 -0.80
CA GLN A 158 -12.51 19.30 0.54
C GLN A 158 -13.57 18.86 1.58
N GLY A 159 -13.18 18.00 2.51
CA GLY A 159 -14.03 17.39 3.52
C GLY A 159 -14.75 16.12 3.08
N GLU A 160 -14.70 15.76 1.80
CA GLU A 160 -15.30 14.53 1.28
C GLU A 160 -14.53 13.28 1.75
N GLN A 161 -15.26 12.22 2.10
CA GLN A 161 -14.65 10.92 2.38
C GLN A 161 -14.51 10.13 1.08
N VAL A 162 -13.36 9.50 0.90
CA VAL A 162 -13.07 8.71 -0.30
C VAL A 162 -12.61 7.31 0.09
N SER A 163 -13.09 6.33 -0.69
CA SER A 163 -12.66 4.94 -0.56
C SER A 163 -11.41 4.68 -1.39
N LYS A 164 -10.60 3.70 -0.97
CA LYS A 164 -9.46 3.23 -1.77
C LYS A 164 -9.92 2.81 -3.17
N GLY A 165 -9.26 3.31 -4.21
CA GLY A 165 -9.59 3.05 -5.61
C GLY A 165 -10.70 3.96 -6.18
N GLN A 166 -11.30 4.84 -5.37
CA GLN A 166 -12.28 5.81 -5.87
C GLN A 166 -11.63 6.83 -6.80
N LEU A 167 -12.28 7.14 -7.92
CA LEU A 167 -11.86 8.16 -8.87
C LEU A 167 -11.95 9.56 -8.22
N ILE A 168 -10.84 10.29 -8.22
CA ILE A 168 -10.74 11.62 -7.59
C ILE A 168 -10.40 12.73 -8.57
N ALA A 169 -9.68 12.41 -9.64
CA ALA A 169 -9.21 13.37 -10.64
C ALA A 169 -8.86 12.69 -11.97
N GLU A 170 -8.47 13.47 -12.97
CA GLU A 170 -7.92 12.99 -14.24
C GLU A 170 -6.52 13.56 -14.47
N VAL A 171 -5.63 12.73 -14.99
CA VAL A 171 -4.27 13.11 -15.40
C VAL A 171 -4.32 14.23 -16.42
N GLY A 172 -3.46 15.23 -16.22
CA GLY A 172 -3.25 16.34 -17.14
C GLY A 172 -1.78 16.73 -17.19
N SER A 173 -1.53 17.99 -17.54
CA SER A 173 -0.21 18.60 -17.55
C SER A 173 -0.27 20.04 -17.03
N THR A 174 -1.07 20.28 -15.98
CA THR A 174 -1.22 21.63 -15.41
C THR A 174 -0.09 22.00 -14.46
N GLY A 175 0.16 23.29 -14.29
CA GLY A 175 1.24 23.79 -13.44
C GLY A 175 2.58 23.57 -14.13
N ARG A 176 3.60 23.25 -13.34
CA ARG A 176 4.97 23.09 -13.82
C ARG A 176 5.21 21.64 -14.26
N SER A 177 4.79 21.32 -15.48
CA SER A 177 4.84 19.98 -16.06
C SER A 177 5.43 20.01 -17.48
N THR A 178 6.24 19.02 -17.84
CA THR A 178 6.83 18.89 -19.19
C THR A 178 5.95 18.09 -20.15
N GLY A 179 4.91 17.45 -19.64
CA GLY A 179 3.98 16.62 -20.40
C GLY A 179 3.02 15.86 -19.48
N PRO A 180 2.01 15.16 -20.02
CA PRO A 180 0.99 14.51 -19.20
C PRO A 180 1.55 13.43 -18.26
N HIS A 181 1.34 13.60 -16.96
CA HIS A 181 1.71 12.65 -15.91
C HIS A 181 0.99 12.95 -14.59
N LEU A 182 0.95 11.97 -13.69
CA LEU A 182 0.58 12.18 -12.30
C LEU A 182 1.86 12.34 -11.46
N HIS A 183 1.99 13.46 -10.76
CA HIS A 183 2.96 13.60 -9.69
C HIS A 183 2.31 13.20 -8.36
N TYR A 184 2.93 12.25 -7.65
CA TYR A 184 2.39 11.63 -6.44
C TYR A 184 3.37 11.71 -5.28
N GLU A 185 2.93 12.27 -4.16
CA GLU A 185 3.71 12.37 -2.91
C GLU A 185 3.01 11.64 -1.78
N ILE A 186 3.79 11.11 -0.84
CA ILE A 186 3.31 10.63 0.45
C ILE A 186 4.10 11.34 1.54
N THR A 187 3.41 11.88 2.53
CA THR A 187 4.02 12.38 3.77
C THR A 187 3.45 11.61 4.95
N ARG A 188 4.21 11.53 6.04
CA ARG A 188 3.74 11.04 7.33
C ARG A 188 4.22 11.99 8.42
N ASN A 189 3.30 12.54 9.21
CA ASN A 189 3.62 13.50 10.28
C ASN A 189 4.49 14.67 9.78
N GLY A 190 4.24 15.15 8.56
CA GLY A 190 4.95 16.28 7.96
C GLY A 190 6.28 15.95 7.28
N SER A 191 6.77 14.70 7.34
CA SER A 191 7.98 14.28 6.60
C SER A 191 7.63 13.54 5.31
N ASN A 192 8.28 13.90 4.21
CA ASN A 192 8.16 13.19 2.93
C ASN A 192 8.72 11.77 3.04
N LEU A 193 7.97 10.82 2.49
CA LEU A 193 8.36 9.43 2.34
C LEU A 193 8.55 9.12 0.86
N ASN A 194 9.48 8.23 0.54
CA ASN A 194 9.58 7.68 -0.81
C ASN A 194 8.33 6.82 -1.08
N PRO A 195 7.42 7.23 -1.99
CA PRO A 195 6.18 6.50 -2.25
C PRO A 195 6.41 5.07 -2.75
N ALA A 196 7.54 4.80 -3.42
CA ALA A 196 7.90 3.44 -3.88
C ALA A 196 8.10 2.45 -2.71
N GLN A 197 8.37 2.94 -1.50
CA GLN A 197 8.48 2.11 -0.29
C GLN A 197 7.14 1.87 0.41
N VAL A 198 6.06 2.53 0.00
CA VAL A 198 4.74 2.45 0.62
C VAL A 198 3.74 1.77 -0.32
N LEU A 199 3.82 2.04 -1.62
CA LEU A 199 2.94 1.46 -2.61
C LEU A 199 3.17 -0.05 -2.75
N LEU A 200 2.08 -0.81 -2.76
CA LEU A 200 2.08 -2.23 -3.12
C LEU A 200 2.12 -2.35 -4.65
N MET A 201 3.30 -2.14 -5.22
CA MET A 201 3.51 -2.38 -6.64
C MET A 201 3.53 -3.91 -6.89
N PRO A 202 2.82 -4.43 -7.91
CA PRO A 202 3.03 -5.80 -8.34
C PRO A 202 4.50 -5.95 -8.73
N ARG A 203 5.19 -6.94 -8.16
CA ARG A 203 6.52 -7.31 -8.65
C ARG A 203 6.37 -7.58 -10.14
N GLN A 204 7.06 -6.81 -10.97
CA GLN A 204 7.33 -7.26 -12.33
C GLN A 204 8.12 -8.56 -12.17
N ASN A 205 7.51 -9.70 -12.49
CA ASN A 205 8.29 -10.89 -12.75
C ASN A 205 9.19 -10.53 -13.92
N SER A 206 10.47 -10.25 -13.66
CA SER A 206 11.50 -10.33 -14.67
C SER A 206 11.55 -11.79 -15.10
N LEU A 207 10.73 -12.17 -16.08
CA LEU A 207 11.03 -13.29 -16.95
C LEU A 207 12.32 -12.90 -17.66
N ALA A 208 13.45 -13.18 -16.99
CA ALA A 208 14.74 -13.20 -17.62
C ALA A 208 14.61 -14.24 -18.73
N THR A 209 14.51 -13.73 -19.96
CA THR A 209 14.68 -14.49 -21.18
C THR A 209 16.06 -15.14 -21.12
N SER A 210 16.09 -16.42 -20.74
CA SER A 210 17.26 -17.26 -20.90
C SER A 210 17.56 -17.32 -22.40
N PRO A 211 18.76 -16.93 -22.87
CA PRO A 211 19.10 -17.11 -24.27
C PRO A 211 19.24 -18.60 -24.55
N LYS A 212 18.42 -19.12 -25.45
CA LYS A 212 18.65 -20.43 -26.07
C LYS A 212 19.71 -20.31 -27.17
N SER A 213 20.55 -21.35 -27.19
CA SER A 213 21.29 -21.92 -28.31
C SER A 213 22.73 -21.45 -28.57
N GLY A 214 23.58 -22.46 -28.73
CA GLY A 214 25.00 -22.34 -29.07
C GLY A 214 25.69 -23.70 -28.99
N THR A 215 25.18 -24.69 -29.72
CA THR A 215 25.85 -25.96 -30.02
C THR A 215 27.20 -25.65 -30.70
N ALA A 216 28.31 -26.10 -30.13
CA ALA A 216 29.58 -26.18 -30.84
C ALA A 216 30.05 -27.64 -30.82
N VAL A 217 29.99 -28.24 -32.00
CA VAL A 217 30.55 -29.55 -32.35
C VAL A 217 32.06 -29.40 -32.41
N ALA A 218 32.79 -30.20 -31.64
CA ALA A 218 34.24 -30.34 -31.79
C ALA A 218 34.52 -31.47 -32.79
N SER A 219 35.13 -31.12 -33.91
CA SER A 219 35.75 -32.05 -34.84
C SER A 219 37.02 -31.40 -35.41
N GLN A 220 38.16 -31.76 -34.84
CA GLN A 220 39.45 -32.08 -35.46
C GLN A 220 40.49 -32.32 -34.36
#